data_AF-A0A959FG41-F1
#
_entry.id   AF-A0A959FG41-F1
#
_cell.length_a   1.000
_cell.length_b   1.000
_cell.length_c   1.000
_cell.angle_alpha   90.00
_cell.angle_beta   90.00
_cell.angle_gamma   90.00
#
_symmetry.space_group_name_H-M   'P 1'
#
loop_
_entity.id
_entity.type
_entity.pdbx_description
1 polymer ?
#
loop_
_entity_poly.entity_id
_entity_poly.type
_entity_poly.pdbx_seq_one_letter_code
_entity_poly.pdbx_strand_id
1 'polypeptide(L)'
;MGSKSASENFGNIIGWIAAIGIFFLCYSDTNDFGTAIVAAIIAGIAGYFVGKVVWITVAFALIVGWFIVRQVACNSVKEAIRTELSNEINNHETPTTVYTPSENNNIIEVNLKNNCNEKIYVAVSYQDNSDNWITSGWWTVDPYSSTKTNIRTSNPHLYFYANSDDGGEWTGEGDADAVTKKITSDKFTSRNNSGVYMWNKNVRNEVFFHRESDNYGVYTQWFTCD
;
A
#
# COMPACT_ATOMS: atom_id res chain seq x y z
N MET A 1 -14.21 21.14 3.02
CA MET A 1 -15.20 20.74 4.04
C MET A 1 -14.48 19.87 5.06
N GLY A 2 -14.03 20.47 6.17
CA GLY A 2 -13.25 19.79 7.21
C GLY A 2 -14.15 19.22 8.30
N SER A 3 -14.03 17.93 8.57
CA SER A 3 -14.67 17.26 9.70
C SER A 3 -13.96 17.65 10.99
N LYS A 4 -14.67 18.35 11.89
CA LYS A 4 -14.20 18.61 13.25
C LYS A 4 -14.21 17.31 14.08
N SER A 5 -13.08 17.03 14.72
CA SER A 5 -12.82 15.88 15.58
C SER A 5 -13.69 15.92 16.84
N ALA A 6 -14.31 14.79 17.19
CA ALA A 6 -15.15 14.60 18.37
C ALA A 6 -14.37 14.60 19.71
N SER A 7 -13.05 14.83 19.70
CA SER A 7 -12.22 14.81 20.91
C SER A 7 -12.29 16.07 21.77
N GLU A 8 -12.89 17.17 21.29
CA GLU A 8 -12.91 18.45 22.04
C GLU A 8 -14.01 18.54 23.11
N ASN A 9 -14.96 17.61 23.19
CA ASN A 9 -16.09 17.71 24.14
C ASN A 9 -15.88 17.08 25.51
N PHE A 10 -14.84 16.26 25.73
CA PHE A 10 -14.62 15.61 27.03
C PHE A 10 -13.93 16.52 28.08
N GLY A 11 -13.16 17.51 27.65
CA GLY A 11 -12.46 18.44 28.55
C GLY A 11 -13.41 19.35 29.34
N ASN A 12 -14.56 19.71 28.75
CA ASN A 12 -15.51 20.63 29.40
C ASN A 12 -16.27 19.99 30.58
N ILE A 13 -16.57 18.69 30.53
CA ILE A 13 -17.40 18.05 31.57
C ILE A 13 -16.66 17.96 32.92
N ILE A 14 -15.34 17.73 32.90
CA ILE A 14 -14.53 17.63 34.12
C ILE A 14 -14.41 19.01 34.81
N GLY A 15 -14.35 20.09 34.03
CA GLY A 15 -14.30 21.46 34.56
C GLY A 15 -15.56 21.87 35.33
N TRP A 16 -16.75 21.51 34.85
CA TRP A 16 -18.01 21.83 35.52
C TRP A 16 -18.20 21.08 36.84
N ILE A 17 -17.73 19.83 36.93
CA ILE A 17 -17.84 19.01 38.16
C ILE A 17 -16.93 19.57 39.27
N ALA A 18 -15.73 20.03 38.93
CA ALA A 18 -14.82 20.66 39.89
C ALA A 18 -15.38 21.99 40.43
N ALA A 19 -16.01 22.80 39.58
CA ALA A 19 -16.60 24.08 39.98
C ALA A 19 -17.78 23.91 40.95
N ILE A 20 -18.62 22.90 40.75
CA ILE A 20 -19.75 22.60 41.65
C ILE A 20 -19.26 22.07 43.00
N GLY A 21 -18.20 21.24 43.02
CA GLY A 21 -17.62 20.72 44.26
C GLY A 21 -17.01 21.80 45.15
N ILE A 22 -16.33 22.79 44.56
CA ILE A 22 -15.73 23.91 45.30
C ILE A 22 -16.80 24.85 45.87
N PHE A 23 -17.92 25.05 45.17
CA PHE A 23 -19.01 25.92 45.64
C PHE A 23 -19.71 25.36 46.89
N PHE A 24 -19.80 24.05 47.04
CA PHE A 24 -20.41 23.42 48.23
C PHE A 24 -19.47 23.37 49.45
N LEU A 25 -18.15 23.35 49.25
CA LEU A 25 -17.18 23.35 50.35
C LEU A 25 -17.09 24.69 51.09
N CYS A 26 -17.52 25.79 50.47
CA CYS A 26 -17.51 27.11 51.10
C CYS A 26 -18.82 27.51 51.80
N TYR A 27 -19.90 26.72 51.69
CA TYR A 27 -21.23 27.10 52.21
C TYR A 27 -21.72 26.26 53.41
N SER A 28 -20.89 25.36 53.94
CA SER A 28 -21.31 24.40 54.96
C SER A 28 -20.70 24.69 56.33
N ASP A 29 -21.10 25.81 56.93
CA ASP A 29 -21.06 25.93 58.39
C ASP A 29 -22.46 25.59 58.94
N THR A 30 -22.55 24.42 59.60
CA THR A 30 -23.56 23.98 60.59
C THR A 30 -24.82 23.19 60.21
N ASN A 31 -24.98 22.67 58.98
CA ASN A 31 -26.17 21.84 58.66
C ASN A 31 -25.82 20.36 58.38
N ASP A 32 -26.23 19.44 59.27
CA ASP A 32 -26.15 17.97 59.12
C ASP A 32 -26.78 17.44 57.81
N PHE A 33 -27.64 18.24 57.17
CA PHE A 33 -28.24 17.90 55.89
C PHE A 33 -27.24 18.04 54.72
N GLY A 34 -26.28 18.96 54.82
CA GLY A 34 -25.28 19.20 53.78
C GLY A 34 -24.26 18.07 53.66
N THR A 35 -23.81 17.52 54.80
CA THR A 35 -22.87 16.39 54.85
C THR A 35 -23.50 15.11 54.31
N ALA A 36 -24.78 14.86 54.57
CA ALA A 36 -25.51 13.70 54.04
C ALA A 36 -25.65 13.72 52.51
N ILE A 37 -25.92 14.89 51.92
CA ILE A 37 -26.02 15.05 50.45
C ILE A 37 -24.66 14.86 49.79
N VAL A 38 -23.59 15.45 50.35
CA VAL A 38 -22.23 15.29 49.82
C VAL A 38 -21.79 13.81 49.91
N ALA A 39 -22.07 13.12 51.01
CA ALA A 39 -21.78 11.70 51.15
C ALA A 39 -22.55 10.83 50.14
N ALA A 40 -23.82 11.13 49.88
CA ALA A 40 -24.63 10.42 48.90
C ALA A 40 -24.12 10.64 47.46
N ILE A 41 -23.69 11.86 47.12
CA ILE A 41 -23.09 12.18 45.80
C ILE A 41 -21.76 11.45 45.63
N ILE A 42 -20.88 11.47 46.64
CA ILE A 42 -19.59 10.76 46.60
C ILE A 42 -19.81 9.24 46.47
N ALA A 43 -20.75 8.68 47.23
CA ALA A 43 -21.10 7.25 47.14
C ALA A 43 -21.68 6.88 45.76
N GLY A 44 -22.53 7.73 45.18
CA GLY A 44 -23.08 7.54 43.83
C GLY A 44 -22.01 7.62 42.73
N ILE A 45 -21.09 8.59 42.82
CA ILE A 45 -19.96 8.73 41.90
C ILE A 45 -19.02 7.52 42.03
N ALA A 46 -18.68 7.12 43.25
CA ALA A 46 -17.85 5.93 43.50
C ALA A 46 -18.48 4.65 42.95
N GLY A 47 -19.79 4.44 43.15
CA GLY A 47 -20.52 3.29 42.59
C GLY A 47 -20.53 3.28 41.06
N TYR A 48 -20.70 4.45 40.43
CA TYR A 48 -20.64 4.58 38.97
C TYR A 48 -19.25 4.27 38.40
N PHE A 49 -18.18 4.74 39.06
CA PHE A 49 -16.81 4.44 38.66
C PHE A 49 -16.47 2.95 38.85
N VAL A 50 -16.87 2.33 39.96
CA VAL A 50 -16.65 0.90 40.18
C VAL A 50 -17.39 0.06 39.13
N GLY A 51 -18.65 0.39 38.81
CA GLY A 51 -19.41 -0.29 37.77
C GLY A 51 -18.78 -0.16 36.37
N LYS A 52 -18.26 1.02 36.02
CA LYS A 52 -17.56 1.24 34.74
C LYS A 52 -16.21 0.54 34.67
N VAL A 53 -15.42 0.56 35.75
CA VAL A 53 -14.12 -0.12 35.80
C VAL A 53 -14.30 -1.63 35.63
N VAL A 54 -15.29 -2.23 36.30
CA VAL A 54 -15.63 -3.66 36.15
C VAL A 54 -16.07 -3.97 34.72
N TRP A 55 -16.91 -3.13 34.10
CA TRP A 55 -17.31 -3.33 32.71
C TRP A 55 -16.15 -3.21 31.72
N ILE A 56 -15.23 -2.25 31.93
CA ILE A 56 -14.04 -2.06 31.10
C ILE A 56 -13.09 -3.27 31.23
N THR A 57 -12.87 -3.79 32.44
CA THR A 57 -11.99 -4.96 32.62
C THR A 57 -12.57 -6.22 31.99
N VAL A 58 -13.89 -6.44 32.11
CA VAL A 58 -14.57 -7.55 31.42
C VAL A 58 -14.50 -7.40 29.90
N ALA A 59 -14.77 -6.20 29.37
CA ALA A 59 -14.67 -5.94 27.93
C ALA A 59 -13.24 -6.15 27.41
N PHE A 60 -12.23 -5.68 28.15
CA PHE A 60 -10.82 -5.87 27.79
C PHE A 60 -10.45 -7.36 27.80
N ALA A 61 -10.87 -8.13 28.80
CA ALA A 61 -10.65 -9.57 28.86
C ALA A 61 -11.28 -10.31 27.68
N LEU A 62 -12.50 -9.93 27.27
CA LEU A 62 -13.16 -10.50 26.09
C LEU A 62 -12.44 -10.16 24.79
N ILE A 63 -11.96 -8.92 24.63
CA ILE A 63 -11.19 -8.49 23.46
C ILE A 63 -9.87 -9.27 23.38
N VAL A 64 -9.12 -9.35 24.48
CA VAL A 64 -7.85 -10.10 24.54
C VAL A 64 -8.09 -11.58 24.26
N GLY A 65 -9.12 -12.19 24.84
CA GLY A 65 -9.50 -13.58 24.58
C GLY A 65 -9.80 -13.83 23.10
N TRP A 66 -10.57 -12.94 22.47
CA TRP A 66 -10.88 -13.02 21.03
C TRP A 66 -9.63 -12.89 20.15
N PHE A 67 -8.71 -11.97 20.48
CA PHE A 67 -7.44 -11.83 19.78
C PHE A 67 -6.56 -13.09 19.87
N ILE A 68 -6.50 -13.72 21.04
CA ILE A 68 -5.73 -14.96 21.24
C ILE A 68 -6.32 -16.09 20.39
N VAL A 69 -7.64 -16.29 20.42
CA VAL A 69 -8.31 -17.32 19.61
C VAL A 69 -8.05 -17.10 18.12
N ARG A 70 -8.14 -15.85 17.65
CA ARG A 70 -7.87 -15.49 16.26
C ARG A 70 -6.43 -15.76 15.83
N GLN A 71 -5.45 -15.46 16.68
CA GLN A 71 -4.04 -15.73 16.42
C GLN A 71 -3.74 -17.24 16.32
N VAL A 72 -4.28 -18.03 17.25
CA VAL A 72 -4.10 -19.50 17.24
C VAL A 72 -4.71 -20.12 15.97
N ALA A 73 -5.92 -19.69 15.57
CA ALA A 73 -6.55 -20.16 14.34
C ALA A 73 -5.72 -19.79 13.09
N CYS A 74 -5.18 -18.56 13.03
CA CYS A 74 -4.36 -18.11 11.91
C CYS A 74 -3.05 -18.91 11.79
N ASN A 75 -2.42 -19.25 12.91
CA ASN A 75 -1.18 -20.02 12.93
C ASN A 75 -1.42 -21.47 12.47
N SER A 76 -2.55 -22.08 12.83
CA SER A 76 -2.89 -23.44 12.37
C SER A 76 -3.10 -23.51 10.85
N VAL A 77 -3.77 -22.52 10.26
CA VAL A 77 -3.96 -22.45 8.80
C VAL A 77 -2.63 -22.23 8.08
N LYS A 78 -1.74 -21.40 8.64
CA LYS A 78 -0.42 -21.12 8.04
C LYS A 78 0.44 -22.39 7.93
N GLU A 79 0.45 -23.24 8.95
CA GLU A 79 1.23 -24.49 8.92
C GLU A 79 0.59 -25.55 8.00
N ALA A 80 -0.74 -25.60 7.90
CA ALA A 80 -1.41 -26.47 6.93
C ALA A 80 -1.06 -26.10 5.48
N ILE A 81 -1.08 -24.81 5.15
CA ILE A 81 -0.70 -24.32 3.80
C ILE A 81 0.78 -24.56 3.51
N ARG A 82 1.67 -24.37 4.49
CA ARG A 82 3.11 -24.64 4.32
C ARG A 82 3.38 -26.10 3.98
N THR A 83 2.63 -27.02 4.57
CA THR A 83 2.78 -28.46 4.34
C THR A 83 2.36 -28.84 2.92
N GLU A 84 1.22 -28.31 2.45
CA GLU A 84 0.74 -28.59 1.08
C GLU A 84 1.70 -28.02 0.01
N LEU A 85 2.16 -26.79 0.20
CA LEU A 85 3.09 -26.14 -0.73
C LEU A 85 4.45 -26.85 -0.79
N SER A 86 4.92 -27.42 0.32
CA SER A 86 6.19 -28.15 0.33
C SER A 86 6.10 -29.48 -0.42
N ASN A 87 4.91 -30.12 -0.43
CA ASN A 87 4.68 -31.36 -1.17
C ASN A 87 4.56 -31.12 -2.68
N GLU A 88 3.99 -29.99 -3.10
CA GLU A 88 3.96 -29.62 -4.53
C GLU A 88 5.37 -29.29 -5.06
N ILE A 89 6.19 -28.58 -4.29
CA ILE A 89 7.56 -28.23 -4.71
C ILE A 89 8.44 -29.48 -4.88
N ASN A 90 8.33 -30.47 -3.99
CA ASN A 90 9.17 -31.68 -4.06
C ASN A 90 8.80 -32.62 -5.22
N ASN A 91 7.58 -32.52 -5.76
CA ASN A 91 7.15 -33.29 -6.94
C ASN A 91 7.30 -32.49 -8.25
N HIS A 92 7.66 -31.22 -8.17
CA HIS A 92 8.01 -30.42 -9.33
C HIS A 92 9.53 -30.44 -9.50
N GLU A 93 10.06 -31.55 -10.02
CA GLU A 93 11.36 -31.52 -10.69
C GLU A 93 11.24 -30.46 -11.79
N THR A 94 11.72 -29.24 -11.52
CA THR A 94 11.88 -28.21 -12.54
C THR A 94 12.76 -28.82 -13.62
N PRO A 95 12.25 -29.01 -14.84
CA PRO A 95 13.10 -29.44 -15.93
C PRO A 95 14.18 -28.38 -16.06
N THR A 96 15.43 -28.78 -15.78
CA THR A 96 16.60 -27.98 -16.08
C THR A 96 16.62 -27.83 -17.59
N THR A 97 15.93 -26.81 -18.10
CA THR A 97 15.96 -26.45 -19.52
C THR A 97 17.36 -25.94 -19.79
N VAL A 98 18.22 -26.85 -20.23
CA VAL A 98 19.39 -26.50 -21.03
C VAL A 98 18.84 -25.61 -22.13
N TYR A 99 19.22 -24.33 -22.12
CA TYR A 99 18.79 -23.34 -23.10
C TYR A 99 19.47 -23.68 -24.42
N THR A 100 18.95 -24.70 -25.12
CA THR A 100 19.17 -24.83 -26.54
C THR A 100 18.43 -23.67 -27.18
N PRO A 101 19.08 -22.82 -28.00
CA PRO A 101 18.38 -21.80 -28.77
C PRO A 101 17.43 -22.53 -29.71
N SER A 102 16.17 -22.70 -29.32
CA SER A 102 15.15 -23.24 -30.20
C SER A 102 14.81 -22.16 -31.22
N GLU A 103 15.12 -22.47 -32.47
CA GLU A 103 14.59 -21.81 -33.66
C GLU A 103 13.11 -21.45 -33.45
N ASN A 104 12.79 -20.16 -33.61
CA ASN A 104 11.43 -19.58 -33.66
C ASN A 104 10.74 -19.21 -32.33
N ASN A 105 11.47 -18.77 -31.31
CA ASN A 105 10.82 -18.05 -30.20
C ASN A 105 10.57 -16.58 -30.60
N ASN A 106 9.35 -16.31 -31.05
CA ASN A 106 8.81 -14.97 -31.28
C ASN A 106 8.57 -14.22 -29.95
N ILE A 107 9.60 -14.16 -29.10
CA ILE A 107 9.55 -13.58 -27.76
C ILE A 107 10.57 -12.46 -27.69
N ILE A 108 10.12 -11.32 -27.20
CA ILE A 108 10.91 -10.13 -26.89
C ILE A 108 11.03 -10.05 -25.37
N GLU A 109 12.27 -10.04 -24.89
CA GLU A 109 12.63 -9.82 -23.49
C GLU A 109 13.12 -8.38 -23.31
N VAL A 110 12.46 -7.61 -22.45
CA VAL A 110 12.77 -6.18 -22.32
C VAL A 110 13.84 -5.96 -21.24
N ASN A 111 14.91 -5.28 -21.63
CA ASN A 111 15.98 -4.81 -20.77
C ASN A 111 16.02 -3.28 -20.79
N LEU A 112 16.37 -2.66 -19.67
CA LEU A 112 16.48 -1.21 -19.56
C LEU A 112 17.95 -0.84 -19.34
N LYS A 113 18.42 0.17 -20.06
CA LYS A 113 19.78 0.70 -19.93
C LYS A 113 19.71 2.19 -19.64
N ASN A 114 20.24 2.58 -18.50
CA ASN A 114 20.44 3.96 -18.14
C ASN A 114 21.85 4.38 -18.60
N ASN A 115 21.94 5.40 -19.45
CA ASN A 115 23.19 6.02 -19.88
C ASN A 115 23.39 7.42 -19.29
N CYS A 116 22.59 7.76 -18.28
CA CYS A 116 22.73 8.98 -17.49
C CYS A 116 23.56 8.76 -16.23
N ASN A 117 24.04 9.87 -15.66
CA ASN A 117 24.70 9.94 -14.35
C ASN A 117 23.73 9.93 -13.16
N GLU A 118 22.43 10.07 -13.42
CA GLU A 118 21.36 10.08 -12.44
C GLU A 118 20.54 8.79 -12.47
N LYS A 119 19.82 8.51 -11.39
CA LYS A 119 18.94 7.34 -11.31
C LYS A 119 17.64 7.64 -12.05
N ILE A 120 17.16 6.66 -12.81
CA ILE A 120 15.88 6.75 -13.51
C ILE A 120 14.89 5.70 -13.00
N TYR A 121 13.61 6.06 -13.10
CA TYR A 121 12.48 5.19 -12.81
C TYR A 121 11.68 5.04 -14.09
N VAL A 122 11.47 3.78 -14.50
CA VAL A 122 10.84 3.47 -15.78
C VAL A 122 9.51 2.76 -15.52
N ALA A 123 8.49 3.13 -16.29
CA ALA A 123 7.26 2.38 -16.47
C ALA A 123 7.19 1.89 -17.92
N VAL A 124 6.64 0.70 -18.11
CA VAL A 124 6.59 0.00 -19.41
C VAL A 124 5.17 -0.51 -19.63
N SER A 125 4.60 -0.20 -20.79
CA SER A 125 3.37 -0.84 -21.26
C SER A 125 3.65 -1.75 -22.45
N TYR A 126 3.13 -2.97 -22.38
CA TYR A 126 3.34 -4.04 -23.34
C TYR A 126 2.10 -4.94 -23.39
N GLN A 127 1.94 -5.71 -24.46
CA GLN A 127 0.88 -6.70 -24.56
C GLN A 127 1.39 -8.07 -24.06
N ASP A 128 0.66 -8.75 -23.18
CA ASP A 128 1.01 -10.13 -22.78
C ASP A 128 0.60 -11.16 -23.84
N ASN A 129 1.01 -12.42 -23.65
CA ASN A 129 0.68 -13.52 -24.58
C ASN A 129 -0.81 -13.90 -24.60
N SER A 130 -1.63 -13.26 -23.77
CA SER A 130 -3.09 -13.41 -23.73
C SER A 130 -3.79 -12.16 -24.26
N ASP A 131 -3.09 -11.38 -25.07
CA ASP A 131 -3.54 -10.15 -25.72
C ASP A 131 -3.95 -9.01 -24.76
N ASN A 132 -3.59 -9.09 -23.48
CA ASN A 132 -3.89 -8.03 -22.52
C ASN A 132 -2.81 -6.97 -22.52
N TRP A 133 -3.20 -5.70 -22.49
CA TRP A 133 -2.28 -4.60 -22.28
C TRP A 133 -1.91 -4.50 -20.81
N ILE A 134 -0.66 -4.79 -20.49
CA ILE A 134 -0.09 -4.62 -19.16
C ILE A 134 0.64 -3.28 -19.12
N THR A 135 0.52 -2.55 -18.01
CA THR A 135 1.41 -1.42 -17.68
C THR A 135 1.96 -1.65 -16.29
N SER A 136 3.27 -1.78 -16.19
CA SER A 136 3.97 -2.01 -14.92
C SER A 136 5.03 -0.95 -14.71
N GLY A 137 5.43 -0.76 -13.46
CA GLY A 137 6.45 0.20 -13.04
C GLY A 137 6.54 0.18 -11.51
N TRP A 138 7.41 0.90 -10.85
CA TRP A 138 8.61 1.53 -11.39
C TRP A 138 9.75 0.52 -11.36
N TRP A 139 10.48 0.38 -12.47
CA TRP A 139 11.80 -0.22 -12.46
C TRP A 139 12.82 0.87 -12.17
N THR A 140 13.61 0.67 -11.13
CA THR A 140 14.75 1.54 -10.85
C THR A 140 15.95 1.08 -11.67
N VAL A 141 16.60 2.03 -12.35
CA VAL A 141 17.84 1.78 -13.09
C VAL A 141 18.90 2.75 -12.61
N ASP A 142 19.90 2.22 -11.91
CA ASP A 142 21.01 3.02 -11.38
C ASP A 142 21.82 3.68 -12.51
N PRO A 143 22.54 4.79 -12.21
CA PRO A 143 23.40 5.47 -13.18
C PRO A 143 24.32 4.52 -13.94
N TYR A 144 24.41 4.71 -15.26
CA TYR A 144 25.25 3.90 -16.16
C TYR A 144 25.02 2.37 -16.10
N SER A 145 23.92 1.91 -15.50
CA SER A 145 23.63 0.50 -15.25
C SER A 145 22.50 -0.05 -16.14
N SER A 146 22.25 -1.35 -16.05
CA SER A 146 21.15 -2.04 -16.73
C SER A 146 20.29 -2.83 -15.74
N THR A 147 18.98 -2.83 -15.97
CA THR A 147 18.00 -3.60 -15.17
C THR A 147 17.15 -4.47 -16.09
N LYS A 148 17.15 -5.78 -15.83
CA LYS A 148 16.26 -6.74 -16.48
C LYS A 148 14.84 -6.62 -15.91
N THR A 149 13.83 -6.50 -16.76
CA THR A 149 12.43 -6.24 -16.32
C THR A 149 11.62 -7.50 -16.06
N ASN A 150 12.11 -8.67 -16.48
CA ASN A 150 11.37 -9.94 -16.59
C ASN A 150 10.13 -9.86 -17.51
N ILE A 151 9.94 -8.77 -18.26
CA ILE A 151 8.88 -8.65 -19.27
C ILE A 151 9.24 -9.54 -20.44
N ARG A 152 8.27 -10.36 -20.86
CA ARG A 152 8.33 -11.20 -22.05
C ARG A 152 7.04 -10.97 -22.84
N THR A 153 7.16 -10.63 -24.11
CA THR A 153 6.02 -10.36 -25.01
C THR A 153 6.32 -10.84 -26.42
N SER A 154 5.30 -11.24 -27.16
CA SER A 154 5.43 -11.49 -28.61
C SER A 154 5.06 -10.28 -29.47
N ASN A 155 4.50 -9.22 -28.86
CA ASN A 155 4.12 -7.99 -29.57
C ASN A 155 5.34 -7.05 -29.67
N PRO A 156 5.71 -6.57 -30.88
CA PRO A 156 6.84 -5.69 -31.06
C PRO A 156 6.62 -4.25 -30.55
N HIS A 157 5.36 -3.84 -30.34
CA HIS A 157 5.01 -2.50 -29.87
C HIS A 157 5.16 -2.40 -28.35
N LEU A 158 6.16 -1.64 -27.93
CA LEU A 158 6.49 -1.33 -26.54
C LEU A 158 6.30 0.16 -26.30
N TYR A 159 5.81 0.51 -25.12
CA TYR A 159 5.62 1.91 -24.73
C TYR A 159 6.33 2.16 -23.41
N PHE A 160 7.04 3.28 -23.33
CA PHE A 160 7.88 3.62 -22.19
C PHE A 160 7.55 5.01 -21.67
N TYR A 161 7.64 5.17 -20.37
CA TYR A 161 7.69 6.47 -19.70
C TYR A 161 8.77 6.38 -18.64
N ALA A 162 9.60 7.41 -18.50
CA ALA A 162 10.58 7.45 -17.44
C ALA A 162 10.75 8.85 -16.87
N ASN A 163 11.16 8.91 -15.61
CA ASN A 163 11.60 10.13 -14.96
C ASN A 163 12.86 9.86 -14.12
N SER A 164 13.57 10.92 -13.76
CA SER A 164 14.80 10.82 -12.95
C SER A 164 14.67 11.50 -11.59
N ASP A 165 15.66 11.28 -10.72
CA ASP A 165 15.77 12.00 -9.44
C ASP A 165 16.01 13.51 -9.63
N ASP A 166 16.73 13.95 -10.69
CA ASP A 166 17.02 15.38 -10.92
C ASP A 166 15.98 16.08 -11.84
N GLY A 167 14.86 15.41 -12.14
CA GLY A 167 13.72 15.99 -12.87
C GLY A 167 13.77 15.85 -14.38
N GLY A 168 14.71 15.06 -14.91
CA GLY A 168 14.68 14.58 -16.29
C GLY A 168 13.45 13.71 -16.56
N GLU A 169 12.88 13.83 -17.75
CA GLU A 169 11.67 13.12 -18.15
C GLU A 169 11.80 12.61 -19.59
N TRP A 170 11.44 11.34 -19.80
CA TRP A 170 11.31 10.72 -21.11
C TRP A 170 9.85 10.39 -21.34
N THR A 171 9.19 11.27 -22.07
CA THR A 171 7.76 11.23 -22.37
C THR A 171 7.54 11.16 -23.88
N GLY A 172 6.38 10.64 -24.29
CA GLY A 172 5.93 10.63 -25.69
C GLY A 172 5.14 11.87 -26.09
N GLU A 173 5.23 12.97 -25.34
CA GLU A 173 4.53 14.20 -25.69
C GLU A 173 4.95 14.71 -27.07
N GLY A 174 3.98 14.83 -27.98
CA GLY A 174 4.21 15.26 -29.36
C GLY A 174 4.45 14.13 -30.35
N ASP A 175 4.67 12.89 -29.87
CA ASP A 175 4.81 11.72 -30.74
C ASP A 175 3.44 11.25 -31.26
N ALA A 176 3.36 10.93 -32.55
CA ALA A 176 2.11 10.50 -33.19
C ALA A 176 1.59 9.15 -32.66
N ASP A 177 2.50 8.26 -32.29
CA ASP A 177 2.21 6.89 -31.83
C ASP A 177 2.22 6.76 -30.30
N ALA A 178 2.30 7.88 -29.56
CA ALA A 178 2.29 7.83 -28.11
C ALA A 178 0.93 7.42 -27.54
N VAL A 179 0.97 6.81 -26.35
CA VAL A 179 -0.23 6.36 -25.64
C VAL A 179 -0.29 6.93 -24.23
N THR A 180 -1.48 7.36 -23.81
CA THR A 180 -1.69 7.80 -22.44
C THR A 180 -2.01 6.61 -21.54
N LYS A 181 -1.25 6.44 -20.44
CA LYS A 181 -1.48 5.42 -19.43
C LYS A 181 -1.62 6.02 -18.04
N LYS A 182 -2.43 5.37 -17.21
CA LYS A 182 -2.60 5.75 -15.81
C LYS A 182 -1.53 5.08 -14.95
N ILE A 183 -0.82 5.86 -14.16
CA ILE A 183 0.25 5.39 -13.29
C ILE A 183 0.08 5.92 -11.86
N THR A 184 0.89 5.40 -10.94
CA THR A 184 0.94 5.78 -9.51
C THR A 184 2.38 5.98 -9.10
N SER A 185 2.64 6.65 -7.97
CA SER A 185 4.02 6.86 -7.48
C SER A 185 4.64 5.59 -6.89
N ASP A 186 3.83 4.70 -6.32
CA ASP A 186 4.33 3.41 -5.81
C ASP A 186 4.51 2.39 -6.94
N LYS A 187 5.30 1.33 -6.71
CA LYS A 187 5.40 0.20 -7.63
C LYS A 187 4.02 -0.42 -7.90
N PHE A 188 3.72 -0.67 -9.18
CA PHE A 188 2.42 -1.08 -9.66
C PHE A 188 2.50 -2.02 -10.88
N THR A 189 1.41 -2.75 -11.07
CA THR A 189 1.09 -3.50 -12.29
C THR A 189 -0.39 -3.32 -12.56
N SER A 190 -0.75 -2.94 -13.78
CA SER A 190 -2.13 -2.78 -14.22
C SER A 190 -2.35 -3.59 -15.49
N ARG A 191 -3.55 -4.13 -15.64
CA ARG A 191 -4.00 -4.93 -16.79
C ARG A 191 -5.20 -4.25 -17.42
N ASN A 192 -5.16 -3.97 -18.71
CA ASN A 192 -6.20 -3.29 -19.48
C ASN A 192 -6.70 -2.01 -18.77
N ASN A 193 -5.76 -1.19 -18.31
CA ASN A 193 -5.98 0.03 -17.50
C ASN A 193 -6.73 -0.19 -16.16
N SER A 194 -6.92 -1.45 -15.74
CA SER A 194 -7.47 -1.85 -14.44
C SER A 194 -6.32 -2.18 -13.50
N GLY A 195 -6.41 -1.78 -12.22
CA GLY A 195 -5.37 -2.04 -11.21
C GLY A 195 -4.66 -0.80 -10.67
N VAL A 196 -4.89 0.38 -11.25
CA VAL A 196 -4.55 1.67 -10.60
C VAL A 196 -5.85 2.31 -10.12
N TYR A 197 -6.04 2.33 -8.81
CA TYR A 197 -7.25 2.79 -8.13
C TYR A 197 -7.00 4.13 -7.43
N MET A 198 -8.06 4.86 -7.10
CA MET A 198 -7.96 6.20 -6.50
C MET A 198 -7.26 6.25 -5.13
N TRP A 199 -7.15 5.12 -4.43
CA TRP A 199 -6.39 5.04 -3.17
C TRP A 199 -4.88 4.88 -3.37
N ASN A 200 -4.42 4.67 -4.61
CA ASN A 200 -3.01 4.62 -4.91
C ASN A 200 -2.43 6.04 -4.79
N LYS A 201 -1.18 6.15 -4.37
CA LYS A 201 -0.56 7.44 -4.13
C LYS A 201 -0.29 8.16 -5.45
N ASN A 202 -0.85 9.37 -5.59
CA ASN A 202 -0.59 10.28 -6.72
C ASN A 202 -0.82 9.60 -8.08
N VAL A 203 -2.07 9.18 -8.27
CA VAL A 203 -2.56 8.64 -9.54
C VAL A 203 -2.64 9.76 -10.58
N ARG A 204 -2.01 9.55 -11.72
CA ARG A 204 -1.98 10.51 -12.83
C ARG A 204 -1.90 9.79 -14.17
N ASN A 205 -2.17 10.53 -15.24
CA ASN A 205 -2.03 10.06 -16.60
C ASN A 205 -0.71 10.58 -17.15
N GLU A 206 0.10 9.71 -17.75
CA GLU A 206 1.33 10.08 -18.43
C GLU A 206 1.33 9.58 -19.87
N VAL A 207 2.10 10.26 -20.71
CA VAL A 207 2.23 9.96 -22.14
C VAL A 207 3.46 9.10 -22.36
N PHE A 208 3.25 7.87 -22.79
CA PHE A 208 4.32 6.92 -23.03
C PHE A 208 4.75 7.01 -24.50
N PHE A 209 6.05 7.15 -24.75
CA PHE A 209 6.60 7.12 -26.10
C PHE A 209 6.64 5.70 -26.66
N HIS A 210 6.41 5.58 -27.97
CA HIS A 210 6.37 4.29 -28.67
C HIS A 210 7.76 3.86 -29.14
N ARG A 211 8.01 2.56 -29.05
CA ARG A 211 9.14 1.88 -29.66
C ARG A 211 8.69 0.55 -30.24
N GLU A 212 9.26 0.22 -31.38
CA GLU A 212 9.05 -1.07 -32.03
C GLU A 212 10.33 -1.91 -31.96
N SER A 213 10.18 -3.19 -31.66
CA SER A 213 11.29 -4.14 -31.72
C SER A 213 11.37 -4.74 -33.12
N ASP A 214 12.48 -4.49 -33.82
CA ASP A 214 12.72 -5.02 -35.17
C ASP A 214 12.97 -6.54 -35.18
N ASN A 215 13.31 -7.12 -34.02
CA ASN A 215 13.67 -8.53 -33.89
C ASN A 215 13.13 -9.13 -32.60
N TYR A 216 12.99 -10.46 -32.60
CA TYR A 216 12.78 -11.25 -31.39
C TYR A 216 14.10 -11.47 -30.64
N GLY A 217 14.05 -11.69 -29.34
CA GLY A 217 15.21 -11.79 -28.45
C GLY A 217 15.22 -10.68 -27.40
N VAL A 218 16.40 -10.18 -27.03
CA VAL A 218 16.52 -9.15 -25.99
C VAL A 218 16.43 -7.76 -26.62
N TYR A 219 15.33 -7.04 -26.35
CA TYR A 219 15.20 -5.63 -26.67
C TYR A 219 15.74 -4.78 -25.52
N THR A 220 16.69 -3.88 -25.80
CA THR A 220 17.23 -2.97 -24.78
C THR A 220 16.81 -1.54 -25.07
N GLN A 221 16.00 -0.96 -24.18
CA GLN A 221 15.67 0.46 -24.23
C GLN A 221 16.78 1.28 -23.58
N TRP A 222 17.36 2.19 -24.33
CA TRP A 222 18.39 3.12 -23.86
C TRP A 222 17.74 4.44 -23.43
N PHE A 223 18.14 4.94 -22.26
CA PHE A 223 17.79 6.27 -21.79
C PHE A 223 19.06 7.11 -21.76
N THR A 224 19.07 8.20 -22.51
CA THR A 224 20.16 9.18 -22.59
C THR A 224 19.69 10.51 -22.05
N CYS A 225 20.59 11.22 -21.38
CA CYS A 225 20.35 12.57 -20.91
C CYS A 225 20.86 13.55 -21.98
N ASP A 226 20.04 14.56 -22.27
CA ASP A 226 20.38 15.66 -23.18
C ASP A 226 21.24 16.73 -22.50
#